data_AF-A0A834GCQ5-F1
#
_entry.id   AF-A0A834GCQ5-F1
#
_cell.length_a   1.000
_cell.length_b   1.000
_cell.length_c   1.000
_cell.angle_alpha   90.00
_cell.angle_beta   90.00
_cell.angle_gamma   90.00
#
_symmetry.space_group_name_H-M   'P 1'
#
loop_
_entity.id
_entity.type
_entity.pdbx_description
1 polymer ?
#
loop_
_entity_poly.entity_id
_entity_poly.type
_entity_poly.pdbx_seq_one_letter_code
_entity_poly.pdbx_strand_id
1 'polypeptide(L)'
;MGPKLGIFFLMTFALSSSQLFPHLQASALSSTCEITDSTILSKPLRLPVFHRTTPFFSAAELHIHTCSEISVILNRMLYFQIFDKMSGQTQRLTVVPTVTMLGVMKARLVGATRGHALLKKKSDALTVQFRQILKKIVSTKELMGESMKTSSFALTEAKYVAGENIKHIVLENVKNASLKVRSRQENVAGVKLPKFEYFTEAETKNDLTGLARGGQQVQACRAAYIKSIEVLVELASLQTSFLTLDVAIKTTNRRVNALENVVKPRIENTISYIKGELDELEREDFFRLKKIQGYKKREIERQRASAKQFAEDQSAEKVSLQKGISINAAHNFLSAAMQKDEDIIF
;
A
#
# COMPACT_ATOMS: atom_id res chain seq x y z
N MET A 1 -8.10 6.83 53.47
CA MET A 1 -8.15 5.72 52.50
C MET A 1 -9.26 5.99 51.49
N GLY A 2 -8.89 6.21 50.22
CA GLY A 2 -9.73 6.06 49.02
C GLY A 2 -10.84 7.08 48.76
N PRO A 3 -10.60 8.14 47.97
CA PRO A 3 -11.65 8.96 47.38
C PRO A 3 -12.16 8.39 46.04
N LYS A 4 -13.43 8.70 45.78
CA LYS A 4 -14.27 8.32 44.64
C LYS A 4 -13.63 8.69 43.29
N LEU A 5 -13.42 7.68 42.44
CA LEU A 5 -13.01 7.82 41.04
C LEU A 5 -14.12 7.24 40.16
N GLY A 6 -14.76 8.06 39.34
CA GLY A 6 -15.71 7.55 38.34
C GLY A 6 -16.87 8.48 38.01
N ILE A 7 -16.57 9.65 37.43
CA ILE A 7 -17.55 10.50 36.68
C ILE A 7 -16.87 11.32 35.55
N PHE A 8 -15.62 11.02 35.17
CA PHE A 8 -14.83 11.86 34.24
C PHE A 8 -14.46 11.20 32.89
N PHE A 9 -15.13 10.13 32.46
CA PHE A 9 -14.71 9.38 31.26
C PHE A 9 -15.67 9.45 30.05
N LEU A 10 -16.77 10.19 30.10
CA LEU A 10 -17.72 10.24 28.97
C LEU A 10 -17.70 11.53 28.13
N MET A 11 -16.81 12.48 28.42
CA MET A 11 -16.81 13.79 27.75
C MET A 11 -15.51 14.10 26.98
N THR A 12 -14.63 13.11 26.83
CA THR A 12 -13.32 13.27 26.16
C THR A 12 -13.20 12.53 24.83
N PHE A 13 -14.30 12.02 24.27
CA PHE A 13 -14.29 11.32 22.97
C PHE A 13 -14.91 12.12 21.80
N ALA A 14 -15.41 13.34 22.06
CA ALA A 14 -16.08 14.16 21.05
C ALA A 14 -15.28 15.38 20.57
N LEU A 15 -14.05 15.62 21.06
CA LEU A 15 -13.27 16.83 20.70
C LEU A 15 -11.81 16.58 20.27
N SER A 16 -11.42 15.35 19.92
CA SER A 16 -10.04 15.01 19.54
C SER A 16 -9.86 14.54 18.09
N SER A 17 -10.70 14.97 17.15
CA SER A 17 -10.49 14.69 15.71
C SER A 17 -10.40 15.94 14.83
N SER A 18 -10.30 17.13 15.44
CA SER A 18 -10.33 18.41 14.72
C SER A 18 -8.97 19.04 14.44
N GLN A 19 -7.85 18.39 14.79
CA GLN A 19 -6.52 18.91 14.49
C GLN A 19 -5.50 17.78 14.25
N LEU A 20 -5.31 17.40 12.98
CA LEU A 20 -3.97 17.14 12.45
C LEU A 20 -4.02 17.07 10.92
N PHE A 21 -3.19 17.90 10.29
CA PHE A 21 -2.87 18.05 8.86
C PHE A 21 -3.62 19.12 8.03
N PRO A 22 -3.09 20.36 8.06
CA PRO A 22 -3.26 21.37 7.03
C PRO A 22 -2.19 21.19 5.94
N HIS A 23 -2.58 20.87 4.71
CA HIS A 23 -1.89 21.25 3.47
C HIS A 23 -2.69 20.73 2.27
N LEU A 24 -3.59 21.57 1.74
CA LEU A 24 -3.62 21.90 0.32
C LEU A 24 -4.59 23.07 0.13
N GLN A 25 -4.00 24.25 0.14
CA GLN A 25 -4.59 25.48 -0.34
C GLN A 25 -4.61 25.44 -1.88
N ALA A 26 -5.53 26.21 -2.46
CA ALA A 26 -5.69 26.54 -3.89
C ALA A 26 -6.49 25.54 -4.74
N SER A 27 -7.79 25.82 -4.91
CA SER A 27 -8.32 26.36 -6.18
C SER A 27 -9.85 26.49 -6.11
N ALA A 28 -10.36 27.58 -6.72
CA ALA A 28 -11.76 27.90 -6.98
C ALA A 28 -12.51 28.75 -5.92
N LEU A 29 -12.08 30.00 -5.79
CA LEU A 29 -12.99 31.14 -5.76
C LEU A 29 -13.27 31.53 -7.23
N SER A 30 -14.53 31.50 -7.67
CA SER A 30 -15.12 32.44 -8.64
C SER A 30 -16.57 32.06 -8.94
N SER A 31 -17.40 33.10 -9.12
CA SER A 31 -18.84 33.17 -9.44
C SER A 31 -19.79 32.97 -8.25
N THR A 32 -20.15 33.99 -7.46
CA THR A 32 -20.99 35.21 -7.68
C THR A 32 -22.48 34.96 -7.89
N CYS A 33 -23.27 35.68 -7.07
CA CYS A 33 -24.67 36.12 -7.26
C CYS A 33 -25.76 35.04 -7.16
N GLU A 34 -26.92 35.23 -6.54
CA GLU A 34 -27.56 36.37 -5.88
C GLU A 34 -28.80 35.82 -5.13
N ILE A 35 -29.16 36.45 -4.00
CA ILE A 35 -30.43 36.25 -3.29
C ILE A 35 -31.19 37.58 -3.38
N THR A 36 -32.30 37.59 -4.12
CA THR A 36 -33.43 38.56 -4.13
C THR A 36 -34.47 37.92 -5.07
N ASP A 37 -35.78 37.83 -4.85
CA ASP A 37 -36.71 38.63 -4.07
C ASP A 37 -37.99 37.83 -3.74
N SER A 38 -38.62 38.22 -2.65
CA SER A 38 -39.98 37.91 -2.25
C SER A 38 -41.02 38.74 -3.01
N THR A 39 -42.11 38.16 -3.53
CA THR A 39 -43.45 38.81 -3.55
C THR A 39 -44.61 37.88 -4.01
N ILE A 40 -45.51 37.56 -3.07
CA ILE A 40 -47.00 37.68 -3.10
C ILE A 40 -47.80 37.21 -4.35
N LEU A 41 -48.68 36.19 -4.19
CA LEU A 41 -50.16 36.27 -4.37
C LEU A 41 -50.95 34.96 -4.03
N SER A 42 -51.98 35.10 -3.18
CA SER A 42 -53.32 34.43 -3.16
C SER A 42 -53.54 32.88 -3.21
N LYS A 43 -53.93 32.31 -2.05
CA LYS A 43 -55.12 31.46 -1.67
C LYS A 43 -55.92 30.64 -2.75
N PRO A 44 -56.82 29.67 -2.39
CA PRO A 44 -56.82 28.57 -1.37
C PRO A 44 -57.55 27.24 -1.85
N LEU A 45 -57.77 26.27 -0.93
CA LEU A 45 -58.74 25.12 -0.92
C LEU A 45 -58.44 23.80 -1.70
N ARG A 46 -58.26 22.67 -0.97
CA ARG A 46 -59.20 21.51 -0.87
C ARG A 46 -58.58 20.28 -0.15
N LEU A 47 -59.20 19.86 0.96
CA LEU A 47 -59.34 18.45 1.39
C LEU A 47 -60.49 17.80 0.55
N PRO A 48 -60.66 16.46 0.38
CA PRO A 48 -60.62 15.43 1.46
C PRO A 48 -60.25 13.95 1.10
N VAL A 49 -59.94 13.16 2.14
CA VAL A 49 -60.37 11.76 2.48
C VAL A 49 -60.31 10.62 1.42
N PHE A 50 -59.59 9.52 1.71
CA PHE A 50 -60.16 8.15 1.73
C PHE A 50 -59.25 7.07 2.36
N HIS A 51 -59.87 6.19 3.15
CA HIS A 51 -59.35 4.97 3.81
C HIS A 51 -59.02 3.84 2.81
N ARG A 52 -57.96 3.05 3.05
CA ARG A 52 -58.00 1.57 3.29
C ARG A 52 -56.60 0.91 3.26
N THR A 53 -56.43 -0.05 4.19
CA THR A 53 -55.70 -1.33 4.11
C THR A 53 -54.16 -1.34 3.94
N THR A 54 -53.48 -1.85 4.97
CA THR A 54 -52.16 -2.50 4.94
C THR A 54 -52.18 -3.82 4.15
N PRO A 55 -51.08 -4.58 3.97
CA PRO A 55 -49.66 -4.26 3.72
C PRO A 55 -49.05 -5.13 2.59
N PHE A 56 -48.10 -4.69 1.76
CA PHE A 56 -47.22 -5.63 1.02
C PHE A 56 -45.96 -4.91 0.47
N PHE A 57 -44.78 -5.45 0.81
CA PHE A 57 -43.50 -5.44 0.10
C PHE A 57 -43.06 -4.20 -0.71
N SER A 58 -41.92 -3.60 -0.33
CA SER A 58 -40.70 -3.74 -1.16
C SER A 58 -39.46 -3.19 -0.44
N ALA A 59 -38.53 -4.10 -0.16
CA ALA A 59 -37.16 -3.80 0.19
C ALA A 59 -36.41 -3.36 -1.08
N ALA A 60 -36.18 -2.07 -1.27
CA ALA A 60 -35.39 -1.58 -2.41
C ALA A 60 -34.49 -0.36 -2.12
N GLU A 61 -34.42 0.13 -0.88
CA GLU A 61 -33.85 1.47 -0.64
C GLU A 61 -32.52 1.52 0.11
N LEU A 62 -31.77 0.42 0.21
CA LEU A 62 -30.49 0.43 0.93
C LEU A 62 -29.29 -0.15 0.17
N HIS A 63 -29.31 -0.11 -1.18
CA HIS A 63 -28.25 -0.74 -1.96
C HIS A 63 -27.74 0.02 -3.20
N ILE A 64 -27.84 1.36 -3.24
CA ILE A 64 -27.34 2.17 -4.37
C ILE A 64 -26.29 3.23 -3.98
N HIS A 65 -26.01 3.49 -2.70
CA HIS A 65 -25.09 4.58 -2.31
C HIS A 65 -23.59 4.23 -2.23
N THR A 66 -23.16 2.99 -2.54
CA THR A 66 -21.73 2.63 -2.49
C THR A 66 -21.11 2.25 -3.84
N CYS A 67 -21.89 2.13 -4.92
CA CYS A 67 -21.33 1.77 -6.24
C CYS A 67 -20.82 2.97 -7.06
N SER A 68 -21.39 4.18 -6.89
CA SER A 68 -20.98 5.36 -7.66
C SER A 68 -19.60 5.91 -7.21
N GLU A 69 -19.32 5.94 -5.91
CA GLU A 69 -18.03 6.46 -5.42
C GLU A 69 -16.84 5.55 -5.71
N ILE A 70 -17.05 4.22 -5.78
CA ILE A 70 -15.99 3.27 -6.11
C ILE A 70 -15.52 3.47 -7.57
N SER A 71 -16.43 3.84 -8.48
CA SER A 71 -16.09 4.09 -9.89
C SER A 71 -15.33 5.41 -10.07
N VAL A 72 -15.72 6.48 -9.36
CA VAL A 72 -15.00 7.78 -9.42
C VAL A 72 -13.61 7.69 -8.76
N ILE A 73 -13.46 6.91 -7.68
CA ILE A 73 -12.16 6.66 -7.05
C ILE A 73 -11.27 5.79 -7.95
N LEU A 74 -11.81 4.75 -8.61
CA LEU A 74 -11.04 3.96 -9.58
C LEU A 74 -10.62 4.79 -10.80
N ASN A 75 -11.51 5.64 -11.33
CA ASN A 75 -11.22 6.46 -12.51
C ASN A 75 -10.21 7.57 -12.19
N ARG A 76 -10.30 8.19 -11.00
CA ARG A 76 -9.31 9.16 -10.50
C ARG A 76 -7.96 8.50 -10.15
N MET A 77 -7.97 7.25 -9.69
CA MET A 77 -6.76 6.49 -9.41
C MET A 77 -6.07 5.99 -10.69
N LEU A 78 -6.84 5.61 -11.72
CA LEU A 78 -6.33 5.29 -13.06
C LEU A 78 -5.79 6.53 -13.79
N TYR A 79 -6.45 7.70 -13.68
CA TYR A 79 -5.94 8.94 -14.27
C TYR A 79 -4.63 9.41 -13.62
N PHE A 80 -4.46 9.23 -12.31
CA PHE A 80 -3.19 9.56 -11.65
C PHE A 80 -2.05 8.61 -12.07
N GLN A 81 -2.37 7.35 -12.37
CA GLN A 81 -1.39 6.36 -12.83
C GLN A 81 -0.96 6.56 -14.29
N ILE A 82 -1.77 7.26 -15.09
CA ILE A 82 -1.46 7.61 -16.49
C ILE A 82 -0.69 8.95 -16.57
N PHE A 83 -0.93 9.90 -15.65
CA PHE A 83 -0.23 11.20 -15.69
C PHE A 83 1.26 11.11 -15.30
N ASP A 84 1.66 10.11 -14.52
CA ASP A 84 3.08 9.92 -14.14
C ASP A 84 3.92 9.26 -15.26
N LYS A 85 3.30 8.81 -16.35
CA LYS A 85 4.03 8.38 -17.56
C LYS A 85 4.64 9.56 -18.35
N MET A 86 4.34 10.81 -17.99
CA MET A 86 4.80 12.00 -18.72
C MET A 86 5.89 12.82 -18.02
N SER A 87 6.48 12.34 -16.91
CA SER A 87 7.66 12.98 -16.31
C SER A 87 8.92 12.12 -16.52
N GLY A 88 9.54 12.26 -17.70
CA GLY A 88 10.76 11.56 -18.12
C GLY A 88 12.03 11.88 -17.32
N GLN A 89 11.93 12.39 -16.08
CA GLN A 89 13.06 12.74 -15.22
C GLN A 89 13.17 11.91 -13.93
N THR A 90 12.16 11.11 -13.56
CA THR A 90 12.10 10.45 -12.22
C THR A 90 12.33 8.93 -12.25
N GLN A 91 12.78 8.36 -13.38
CA GLN A 91 12.94 6.91 -13.52
C GLN A 91 14.21 6.33 -12.89
N ARG A 92 15.10 7.16 -12.32
CA ARG A 92 16.35 6.71 -11.71
C ARG A 92 16.50 7.23 -10.28
N LEU A 93 17.29 6.51 -9.48
CA LEU A 93 17.72 6.99 -8.17
C LEU A 93 18.96 7.88 -8.35
N THR A 94 19.05 8.97 -7.59
CA THR A 94 20.23 9.86 -7.60
C THR A 94 21.36 9.20 -6.81
N VAL A 95 22.25 8.50 -7.50
CA VAL A 95 23.37 7.78 -6.89
C VAL A 95 24.65 7.98 -7.70
N VAL A 96 25.78 8.09 -7.00
CA VAL A 96 27.10 8.19 -7.62
C VAL A 96 27.49 6.83 -8.21
N PRO A 97 28.00 6.78 -9.46
CA PRO A 97 28.40 5.53 -10.09
C PRO A 97 29.71 5.01 -9.51
N THR A 98 29.62 4.02 -8.62
CA THR A 98 30.77 3.29 -8.07
C THR A 98 30.50 1.79 -8.04
N VAL A 99 31.56 0.97 -8.06
CA VAL A 99 31.45 -0.51 -8.02
C VAL A 99 30.71 -0.99 -6.77
N THR A 100 30.93 -0.33 -5.63
CA THR A 100 30.24 -0.63 -4.37
C THR A 100 28.75 -0.33 -4.47
N MET A 101 28.37 0.81 -5.06
CA MET A 101 26.96 1.18 -5.26
C MET A 101 26.25 0.24 -6.24
N LEU A 102 26.94 -0.25 -7.28
CA LEU A 102 26.42 -1.28 -8.18
C LEU A 102 26.07 -2.57 -7.41
N GLY A 103 26.93 -2.98 -6.47
CA GLY A 103 26.66 -4.12 -5.57
C GLY A 103 25.41 -3.90 -4.71
N VAL A 104 25.29 -2.71 -4.11
CA VAL A 104 24.11 -2.33 -3.31
C VAL A 104 22.83 -2.34 -4.14
N MET A 105 22.85 -1.81 -5.37
CA MET A 105 21.66 -1.79 -6.24
C MET A 105 21.26 -3.19 -6.70
N LYS A 106 22.22 -4.07 -7.01
CA LYS A 106 21.93 -5.49 -7.29
C LYS A 106 21.32 -6.20 -6.10
N ALA A 107 21.84 -5.98 -4.89
CA ALA A 107 21.26 -6.53 -3.66
C ALA A 107 19.81 -6.04 -3.44
N ARG A 108 19.54 -4.75 -3.69
CA ARG A 108 18.19 -4.18 -3.64
C ARG A 108 17.25 -4.79 -4.68
N LEU A 109 17.72 -5.05 -5.90
CA LEU A 109 16.92 -5.72 -6.94
C LEU A 109 16.51 -7.13 -6.51
N VAL A 110 17.45 -7.92 -5.97
CA VAL A 110 17.16 -9.26 -5.42
C VAL A 110 16.21 -9.18 -4.22
N GLY A 111 16.36 -8.18 -3.36
CA GLY A 111 15.43 -7.91 -2.26
C GLY A 111 14.02 -7.60 -2.74
N ALA A 112 13.89 -6.75 -3.77
CA ALA A 112 12.61 -6.37 -4.35
C ALA A 112 11.90 -7.55 -5.03
N THR A 113 12.62 -8.40 -5.78
CA THR A 113 12.04 -9.58 -6.43
C THR A 113 11.59 -10.63 -5.43
N ARG A 114 12.37 -10.90 -4.38
CA ARG A 114 11.98 -11.78 -3.28
C ARG A 114 10.79 -11.22 -2.50
N GLY A 115 10.81 -9.92 -2.18
CA GLY A 115 9.71 -9.24 -1.49
C GLY A 115 8.40 -9.28 -2.27
N HIS A 116 8.47 -9.09 -3.59
CA HIS A 116 7.31 -9.21 -4.48
C HIS A 116 6.71 -10.63 -4.42
N ALA A 117 7.54 -11.69 -4.55
CA ALA A 117 7.07 -13.07 -4.49
C ALA A 117 6.42 -13.43 -3.14
N LEU A 118 6.95 -12.92 -2.02
CA LEU A 118 6.38 -13.13 -0.69
C LEU A 118 5.03 -12.42 -0.51
N LEU A 119 4.95 -11.16 -0.94
CA LEU A 119 3.70 -10.39 -0.84
C LEU A 119 2.60 -10.97 -1.74
N LYS A 120 2.96 -11.51 -2.91
CA LYS A 120 2.03 -12.19 -3.79
C LYS A 120 1.45 -13.46 -3.15
N LYS A 121 2.31 -14.30 -2.54
CA LYS A 121 1.84 -15.47 -1.78
C LYS A 121 0.93 -15.08 -0.61
N LYS A 122 1.24 -13.98 0.09
CA LYS A 122 0.39 -13.45 1.17
C LYS A 122 -0.97 -12.97 0.64
N SER A 123 -1.01 -12.22 -0.46
CA SER A 123 -2.27 -11.78 -1.05
C SER A 123 -3.14 -12.95 -1.48
N ASP A 124 -2.54 -13.98 -2.09
CA ASP A 124 -3.28 -15.14 -2.56
C ASP A 124 -3.89 -15.92 -1.38
N ALA A 125 -3.12 -16.14 -0.30
CA ALA A 125 -3.64 -16.74 0.93
C ALA A 125 -4.80 -15.94 1.56
N LEU A 126 -4.69 -14.61 1.59
CA LEU A 126 -5.77 -13.75 2.10
C LEU A 126 -7.02 -13.84 1.22
N THR A 127 -6.89 -13.91 -0.11
CA THR A 127 -8.06 -14.04 -1.01
C THR A 127 -8.79 -15.37 -0.85
N VAL A 128 -8.09 -16.46 -0.52
CA VAL A 128 -8.73 -17.75 -0.20
C VAL A 128 -9.59 -17.63 1.05
N GLN A 129 -9.04 -17.04 2.12
CA GLN A 129 -9.77 -16.80 3.37
C GLN A 129 -10.96 -15.84 3.17
N PHE A 130 -10.77 -14.79 2.37
CA PHE A 130 -11.84 -13.86 2.00
C PHE A 130 -13.03 -14.57 1.36
N ARG A 131 -12.77 -15.48 0.41
CA ARG A 131 -13.83 -16.27 -0.25
C ARG A 131 -14.52 -17.24 0.71
N GLN A 132 -13.78 -17.83 1.66
CA GLN A 132 -14.37 -18.70 2.69
C GLN A 132 -15.31 -17.91 3.61
N ILE A 133 -14.89 -16.72 4.05
CA ILE A 133 -15.71 -15.83 4.88
C ILE A 133 -16.96 -15.37 4.10
N LEU A 134 -16.83 -15.02 2.82
CA LEU A 134 -17.98 -14.66 1.97
C LEU A 134 -19.04 -15.76 1.94
N LYS A 135 -18.64 -17.02 1.73
CA LYS A 135 -19.58 -18.15 1.74
C LYS A 135 -20.28 -18.28 3.09
N LYS A 136 -19.53 -18.13 4.20
CA LYS A 136 -20.10 -18.16 5.55
C LYS A 136 -21.08 -17.02 5.80
N ILE A 137 -20.77 -15.80 5.34
CA ILE A 137 -21.67 -14.66 5.48
C ILE A 137 -23.01 -14.92 4.80
N VAL A 138 -23.00 -15.50 3.59
CA VAL A 138 -24.24 -15.83 2.87
C VAL A 138 -25.06 -16.86 3.65
N SER A 139 -24.45 -17.97 4.07
CA SER A 139 -25.16 -19.00 4.85
C SER A 139 -25.69 -18.48 6.19
N THR A 140 -24.91 -17.70 6.93
CA THR A 140 -25.34 -17.14 8.22
C THR A 140 -26.42 -16.07 8.04
N LYS A 141 -26.42 -15.33 6.93
CA LYS A 141 -27.45 -14.33 6.62
C LYS A 141 -28.80 -14.99 6.30
N GLU A 142 -28.79 -16.14 5.64
CA GLU A 142 -30.00 -16.96 5.42
C GLU A 142 -30.53 -17.51 6.75
N LEU A 143 -29.65 -18.09 7.58
CA LEU A 143 -30.01 -18.58 8.92
C LEU A 143 -30.56 -17.48 9.83
N MET A 144 -29.97 -16.27 9.76
CA MET A 144 -30.47 -15.09 10.47
C MET A 144 -31.89 -14.73 10.02
N GLY A 145 -32.18 -14.77 8.72
CA GLY A 145 -33.51 -14.50 8.18
C GLY A 145 -34.57 -15.44 8.74
N GLU A 146 -34.27 -16.75 8.78
CA GLU A 146 -35.19 -17.75 9.31
C GLU A 146 -35.36 -17.66 10.84
N SER A 147 -34.27 -17.44 11.57
CA SER A 147 -34.31 -17.24 13.02
C SER A 147 -35.12 -15.99 13.40
N MET A 148 -34.92 -14.88 12.70
CA MET A 148 -35.65 -13.64 12.94
C MET A 148 -37.14 -13.76 12.60
N LYS A 149 -37.46 -14.50 11.54
CA LYS A 149 -38.85 -14.82 11.16
C LYS A 149 -39.53 -15.61 12.27
N THR A 150 -38.90 -16.68 12.75
CA THR A 150 -39.40 -17.52 13.86
C THR A 150 -39.60 -16.68 15.13
N SER A 151 -38.64 -15.84 15.49
CA SER A 151 -38.72 -14.96 16.66
C SER A 151 -39.84 -13.91 16.54
N SER A 152 -40.08 -13.38 15.33
CA SER A 152 -41.17 -12.43 15.07
C SER A 152 -42.55 -13.09 15.17
N PHE A 153 -42.68 -14.35 14.77
CA PHE A 153 -43.90 -15.13 14.98
C PHE A 153 -44.15 -15.38 16.47
N ALA A 154 -43.14 -15.84 17.22
CA ALA A 154 -43.24 -16.05 18.66
C ALA A 154 -43.62 -14.75 19.41
N LEU A 155 -43.14 -13.58 18.96
CA LEU A 155 -43.56 -12.29 19.50
C LEU A 155 -45.04 -12.00 19.24
N THR A 156 -45.54 -12.36 18.07
CA THR A 156 -46.93 -12.15 17.68
C THR A 156 -47.87 -13.03 18.52
N GLU A 157 -47.49 -14.29 18.74
CA GLU A 157 -48.19 -15.21 19.64
C GLU A 157 -48.21 -14.70 21.08
N ALA A 158 -47.06 -14.23 21.60
CA ALA A 158 -46.97 -13.66 22.93
C ALA A 158 -47.85 -12.42 23.10
N LYS A 159 -47.89 -11.52 22.09
CA LYS A 159 -48.75 -10.33 22.07
C LYS A 159 -50.24 -10.70 22.03
N TYR A 160 -50.60 -11.72 21.26
CA TYR A 160 -51.99 -12.17 21.17
C TYR A 160 -52.52 -12.70 22.51
N VAL A 161 -51.73 -13.52 23.21
CA VAL A 161 -52.16 -14.15 24.47
C VAL A 161 -52.16 -13.17 25.64
N ALA A 162 -51.17 -12.29 25.72
CA ALA A 162 -50.98 -11.43 26.89
C ALA A 162 -51.46 -9.99 26.71
N GLY A 163 -51.86 -9.61 25.50
CA GLY A 163 -52.33 -8.26 25.17
C GLY A 163 -51.21 -7.23 25.03
N GLU A 164 -51.59 -5.97 24.80
CA GLU A 164 -50.66 -4.89 24.46
C GLU A 164 -49.82 -4.38 25.65
N ASN A 165 -50.28 -4.64 26.88
CA ASN A 165 -49.66 -4.16 28.11
C ASN A 165 -48.23 -4.71 28.36
N ILE A 166 -47.88 -5.87 27.77
CA ILE A 166 -46.54 -6.48 27.93
C ILE A 166 -45.42 -5.55 27.44
N LYS A 167 -45.66 -4.81 26.34
CA LYS A 167 -44.62 -3.97 25.74
C LYS A 167 -44.12 -2.91 26.72
N HIS A 168 -45.03 -2.26 27.43
CA HIS A 168 -44.71 -1.24 28.43
C HIS A 168 -43.96 -1.83 29.62
N ILE A 169 -44.43 -2.98 30.13
CA ILE A 169 -43.80 -3.69 31.24
C ILE A 169 -42.36 -4.09 30.90
N VAL A 170 -42.10 -4.60 29.68
CA VAL A 170 -40.74 -4.99 29.30
C VAL A 170 -39.83 -3.77 29.21
N LEU A 171 -40.28 -2.66 28.60
CA LEU A 171 -39.48 -1.45 28.44
C LEU A 171 -39.11 -0.79 29.78
N GLU A 172 -40.05 -0.73 30.73
CA GLU A 172 -39.81 -0.16 32.06
C GLU A 172 -38.86 -1.01 32.92
N ASN A 173 -38.82 -2.33 32.68
CA ASN A 173 -37.98 -3.25 33.43
C ASN A 173 -36.54 -3.38 32.89
N VAL A 174 -36.16 -2.66 31.81
CA VAL A 174 -34.78 -2.69 31.30
C VAL A 174 -33.89 -1.76 32.13
N LYS A 175 -33.06 -2.34 33.01
CA LYS A 175 -32.02 -1.59 33.76
C LYS A 175 -30.61 -1.91 33.26
N ASN A 176 -30.26 -3.19 33.20
CA ASN A 176 -28.96 -3.68 32.76
C ASN A 176 -29.14 -4.69 31.62
N ALA A 177 -28.16 -4.75 30.69
CA ALA A 177 -28.14 -5.75 29.63
C ALA A 177 -27.78 -7.13 30.20
N SER A 178 -28.62 -8.14 29.92
CA SER A 178 -28.40 -9.53 30.31
C SER A 178 -27.40 -10.26 29.40
N LEU A 179 -27.39 -9.92 28.10
CA LEU A 179 -26.40 -10.38 27.13
C LEU A 179 -25.40 -9.27 26.85
N LYS A 180 -24.11 -9.59 26.98
CA LYS A 180 -22.99 -8.71 26.65
C LYS A 180 -22.12 -9.36 25.58
N VAL A 181 -21.43 -8.54 24.81
CA VAL A 181 -20.51 -8.98 23.76
C VAL A 181 -19.08 -8.64 24.16
N ARG A 182 -18.17 -9.61 24.07
CA ARG A 182 -16.74 -9.39 24.27
C ARG A 182 -16.03 -9.49 22.92
N SER A 183 -15.02 -8.65 22.72
CA SER A 183 -14.16 -8.72 21.54
C SER A 183 -12.92 -9.57 21.84
N ARG A 184 -12.61 -10.49 20.93
CA ARG A 184 -11.41 -11.30 20.87
C ARG A 184 -10.67 -11.00 19.58
N GLN A 185 -9.35 -11.10 19.58
CA GLN A 185 -8.55 -10.97 18.36
C GLN A 185 -8.13 -12.34 17.84
N GLU A 186 -8.37 -12.61 16.55
CA GLU A 186 -7.93 -13.82 15.85
C GLU A 186 -6.89 -13.44 14.79
N ASN A 187 -5.79 -14.18 14.68
CA ASN A 187 -4.73 -13.89 13.71
C ASN A 187 -4.86 -14.79 12.48
N VAL A 188 -5.09 -14.22 11.30
CA VAL A 188 -5.20 -14.94 10.03
C VAL A 188 -4.17 -14.38 9.06
N ALA A 189 -3.21 -15.20 8.65
CA ALA A 189 -2.14 -14.84 7.69
C ALA A 189 -1.40 -13.53 8.02
N GLY A 190 -1.25 -13.21 9.32
CA GLY A 190 -0.58 -12.01 9.80
C GLY A 190 -1.45 -10.75 9.79
N VAL A 191 -2.78 -10.89 9.71
CA VAL A 191 -3.77 -9.83 9.91
C VAL A 191 -4.57 -10.16 11.17
N LYS A 192 -4.66 -9.22 12.10
CA LYS A 192 -5.47 -9.35 13.33
C LYS A 192 -6.92 -8.99 13.02
N LEU A 193 -7.80 -9.98 13.10
CA LEU A 193 -9.23 -9.84 12.88
C LEU A 193 -9.97 -9.74 14.23
N PRO A 194 -10.90 -8.79 14.39
CA PRO A 194 -11.77 -8.76 15.55
C PRO A 194 -12.87 -9.81 15.42
N LYS A 195 -13.01 -10.64 16.45
CA LYS A 195 -14.04 -11.64 16.61
C LYS A 195 -14.89 -11.31 17.83
N PHE A 196 -16.20 -11.49 17.73
CA PHE A 196 -17.12 -11.24 18.83
C PHE A 196 -17.59 -12.56 19.44
N GLU A 197 -17.53 -12.65 20.77
CA GLU A 197 -18.07 -13.75 21.56
C GLU A 197 -19.21 -13.19 22.43
N TYR A 198 -20.34 -13.89 22.48
CA TYR A 198 -21.45 -13.52 23.35
C TYR A 198 -21.22 -14.10 24.76
N PHE A 199 -21.60 -13.35 25.78
CA PHE A 199 -21.48 -13.74 27.18
C PHE A 199 -22.77 -13.36 27.92
N THR A 200 -23.35 -14.35 28.61
CA THR A 200 -24.55 -14.14 29.43
C THR A 200 -24.12 -13.95 30.88
N GLU A 201 -24.47 -12.81 31.49
CA GLU A 201 -24.34 -12.65 32.94
C GLU A 201 -25.51 -13.33 33.64
N ALA A 202 -25.21 -14.19 34.62
CA ALA A 202 -26.18 -15.09 35.24
C ALA A 202 -27.31 -14.41 36.05
N GLU A 203 -27.28 -13.09 36.24
CA GLU A 203 -28.33 -12.37 36.95
C GLU A 203 -29.50 -12.01 36.02
N THR A 204 -30.36 -12.98 35.73
CA THR A 204 -31.65 -12.69 35.12
C THR A 204 -32.67 -12.27 36.19
N LYS A 205 -32.93 -10.97 36.33
CA LYS A 205 -33.94 -10.41 37.27
C LYS A 205 -35.34 -10.25 36.65
N ASN A 206 -35.58 -10.76 35.44
CA ASN A 206 -36.80 -10.50 34.66
C ASN A 206 -37.77 -11.69 34.58
N ASP A 207 -37.64 -12.69 35.45
CA ASP A 207 -38.50 -13.88 35.39
C ASP A 207 -39.95 -13.62 35.83
N LEU A 208 -40.25 -12.43 36.36
CA LEU A 208 -41.61 -12.02 36.73
C LEU A 208 -42.45 -11.44 35.57
N THR A 209 -41.91 -11.34 34.34
CA THR A 209 -42.70 -10.84 33.20
C THR A 209 -43.71 -11.88 32.73
N GLY A 210 -45.01 -11.57 32.80
CA GLY A 210 -46.09 -12.44 32.30
C GLY A 210 -46.80 -13.29 33.37
N LEU A 211 -46.67 -12.96 34.67
CA LEU A 211 -47.38 -13.66 35.76
C LEU A 211 -48.92 -13.61 35.63
N ALA A 212 -49.47 -12.54 35.06
CA ALA A 212 -50.92 -12.37 34.98
C ALA A 212 -51.57 -13.26 33.91
N ARG A 213 -51.01 -13.30 32.69
CA ARG A 213 -51.46 -14.12 31.55
C ARG A 213 -50.32 -14.38 30.58
N GLY A 214 -50.24 -15.60 30.03
CA GLY A 214 -49.38 -15.91 28.88
C GLY A 214 -47.88 -16.05 29.14
N GLY A 215 -47.43 -16.18 30.40
CA GLY A 215 -46.00 -16.27 30.74
C GLY A 215 -45.20 -17.32 29.97
N GLN A 216 -45.80 -18.48 29.64
CA GLN A 216 -45.13 -19.51 28.84
C GLN A 216 -44.78 -19.03 27.42
N GLN A 217 -45.68 -18.27 26.77
CA GLN A 217 -45.45 -17.73 25.43
C GLN A 217 -44.43 -16.59 25.45
N VAL A 218 -44.41 -15.80 26.52
CA VAL A 218 -43.39 -14.76 26.73
C VAL A 218 -41.99 -15.38 26.89
N GLN A 219 -41.88 -16.48 27.64
CA GLN A 219 -40.62 -17.20 27.80
C GLN A 219 -40.17 -17.89 26.51
N ALA A 220 -41.10 -18.47 25.73
CA ALA A 220 -40.79 -19.01 24.41
C ALA A 220 -40.26 -17.93 23.44
N CYS A 221 -40.93 -16.77 23.42
CA CYS A 221 -40.48 -15.59 22.67
C CYS A 221 -39.08 -15.15 23.10
N ARG A 222 -38.82 -15.08 24.40
CA ARG A 222 -37.50 -14.73 24.94
C ARG A 222 -36.41 -15.70 24.47
N ALA A 223 -36.67 -17.00 24.56
CA ALA A 223 -35.73 -18.03 24.11
C ALA A 223 -35.46 -17.94 22.60
N ALA A 224 -36.48 -17.64 21.78
CA ALA A 224 -36.32 -17.44 20.34
C ALA A 224 -35.42 -16.23 20.03
N TYR A 225 -35.65 -15.09 20.70
CA TYR A 225 -34.82 -13.89 20.51
C TYR A 225 -33.39 -14.06 20.99
N ILE A 226 -33.14 -14.81 22.07
CA ILE A 226 -31.78 -15.11 22.52
C ILE A 226 -31.02 -15.86 21.41
N LYS A 227 -31.62 -16.88 20.81
CA LYS A 227 -31.05 -17.61 19.66
C LYS A 227 -30.82 -16.70 18.45
N SER A 228 -31.74 -15.78 18.16
CA SER A 228 -31.55 -14.81 17.07
C SER A 228 -30.39 -13.84 17.33
N ILE A 229 -30.20 -13.40 18.58
CA ILE A 229 -29.09 -12.53 18.97
C ILE A 229 -27.76 -13.26 18.82
N GLU A 230 -27.67 -14.55 19.15
CA GLU A 230 -26.46 -15.36 18.96
C GLU A 230 -26.03 -15.37 17.48
N VAL A 231 -26.97 -15.62 16.56
CA VAL A 231 -26.71 -15.59 15.11
C VAL A 231 -26.32 -14.19 14.63
N LEU A 232 -26.94 -13.13 15.19
CA LEU A 232 -26.59 -11.74 14.86
C LEU A 232 -25.17 -11.38 15.30
N VAL A 233 -24.73 -11.81 16.48
CA VAL A 233 -23.37 -11.57 16.97
C VAL A 233 -22.34 -12.28 16.09
N GLU A 234 -22.62 -13.52 15.68
CA GLU A 234 -21.77 -14.25 14.73
C GLU A 234 -21.68 -13.54 13.38
N LEU A 235 -22.82 -13.09 12.84
CA LEU A 235 -22.86 -12.36 11.58
C LEU A 235 -22.08 -11.04 11.65
N ALA A 236 -22.24 -10.26 12.73
CA ALA A 236 -21.51 -9.02 12.96
C ALA A 236 -19.99 -9.25 13.05
N SER A 237 -19.58 -10.37 13.67
CA SER A 237 -18.18 -10.79 13.73
C SER A 237 -17.61 -11.06 12.34
N LEU A 238 -18.34 -11.81 11.51
CA LEU A 238 -17.94 -12.12 10.14
C LEU A 238 -17.88 -10.86 9.26
N GLN A 239 -18.84 -9.94 9.39
CA GLN A 239 -18.88 -8.68 8.64
C GLN A 239 -17.71 -7.75 8.99
N THR A 240 -17.41 -7.60 10.28
CA THR A 240 -16.30 -6.75 10.74
C THR A 240 -14.95 -7.34 10.31
N SER A 241 -14.79 -8.66 10.42
CA SER A 241 -13.62 -9.39 9.91
C SER A 241 -13.49 -9.26 8.38
N PHE A 242 -14.59 -9.27 7.65
CA PHE A 242 -14.60 -9.13 6.19
C PHE A 242 -14.10 -7.76 5.73
N LEU A 243 -14.59 -6.67 6.36
CA LEU A 243 -14.16 -5.31 6.02
C LEU A 243 -12.67 -5.08 6.31
N THR A 244 -12.21 -5.54 7.48
CA THR A 244 -10.78 -5.43 7.86
C THR A 244 -9.87 -6.22 6.93
N LEU A 245 -10.30 -7.43 6.52
CA LEU A 245 -9.55 -8.27 5.59
C LEU A 245 -9.53 -7.70 4.15
N ASP A 246 -10.62 -7.08 3.68
CA ASP A 246 -10.68 -6.41 2.38
C ASP A 246 -9.65 -5.26 2.28
N VAL A 247 -9.58 -4.41 3.31
CA VAL A 247 -8.59 -3.33 3.38
C VAL A 247 -7.16 -3.89 3.38
N ALA A 248 -6.91 -4.99 4.09
CA ALA A 248 -5.62 -5.65 4.10
C ALA A 248 -5.23 -6.23 2.71
N ILE A 249 -6.18 -6.79 1.98
CA ILE A 249 -5.96 -7.27 0.60
C ILE A 249 -5.64 -6.10 -0.32
N LYS A 250 -6.45 -5.03 -0.31
CA LYS A 250 -6.25 -3.85 -1.16
C LYS A 250 -4.88 -3.19 -0.91
N THR A 251 -4.49 -3.05 0.35
CA THR A 251 -3.17 -2.49 0.70
C THR A 251 -2.02 -3.40 0.26
N THR A 252 -2.17 -4.73 0.37
CA THR A 252 -1.16 -5.69 -0.10
C THR A 252 -1.03 -5.65 -1.62
N ASN A 253 -2.15 -5.65 -2.36
CA ASN A 253 -2.14 -5.58 -3.83
C ASN A 253 -1.56 -4.26 -4.34
N ARG A 254 -1.86 -3.13 -3.68
CA ARG A 254 -1.22 -1.84 -4.00
C ARG A 254 0.30 -1.91 -3.85
N ARG A 255 0.81 -2.58 -2.81
CA ARG A 255 2.26 -2.77 -2.60
C ARG A 255 2.89 -3.68 -3.65
N VAL A 256 2.20 -4.76 -4.03
CA VAL A 256 2.64 -5.66 -5.11
C VAL A 256 2.78 -4.88 -6.42
N ASN A 257 1.75 -4.10 -6.78
CA ASN A 257 1.75 -3.30 -8.01
C ASN A 257 2.82 -2.19 -7.99
N ALA A 258 3.07 -1.56 -6.83
CA ALA A 258 4.12 -0.57 -6.68
C ALA A 258 5.52 -1.18 -6.85
N LEU A 259 5.73 -2.40 -6.38
CA LEU A 259 7.00 -3.10 -6.56
C LEU A 259 7.24 -3.48 -8.03
N GLU A 260 6.21 -3.97 -8.72
CA GLU A 260 6.30 -4.38 -10.12
C GLU A 260 6.52 -3.19 -11.07
N ASN A 261 5.72 -2.14 -10.92
CA ASN A 261 5.64 -1.08 -11.92
C ASN A 261 6.46 0.17 -11.59
N VAL A 262 6.83 0.38 -10.32
CA VAL A 262 7.57 1.59 -9.90
C VAL A 262 8.96 1.24 -9.41
N VAL A 263 9.08 0.37 -8.39
CA VAL A 263 10.38 0.15 -7.72
C VAL A 263 11.34 -0.68 -8.57
N LYS A 264 10.88 -1.81 -9.13
CA LYS A 264 11.73 -2.70 -9.91
C LYS A 264 12.31 -2.00 -11.16
N PRO A 265 11.51 -1.33 -12.02
CA PRO A 265 12.06 -0.62 -13.18
C PRO A 265 13.02 0.50 -12.80
N ARG A 266 12.75 1.24 -11.71
CA ARG A 266 13.66 2.31 -11.23
C ARG A 266 15.03 1.78 -10.82
N ILE A 267 15.07 0.62 -10.16
CA ILE A 267 16.34 -0.01 -9.77
C ILE A 267 17.06 -0.55 -11.02
N GLU A 268 16.36 -1.18 -11.95
CA GLU A 268 16.95 -1.70 -13.19
C GLU A 268 17.57 -0.58 -14.05
N ASN A 269 16.85 0.54 -14.23
CA ASN A 269 17.37 1.72 -14.93
C ASN A 269 18.62 2.30 -14.23
N THR A 270 18.63 2.32 -12.90
CA THR A 270 19.78 2.80 -12.13
C THR A 270 20.98 1.86 -12.27
N ILE A 271 20.76 0.54 -12.31
CA ILE A 271 21.84 -0.45 -12.55
C ILE A 271 22.42 -0.28 -13.96
N SER A 272 21.57 -0.09 -14.97
CA SER A 272 22.02 0.17 -16.35
C SER A 272 22.84 1.44 -16.45
N TYR A 273 22.44 2.52 -15.76
CA TYR A 273 23.19 3.76 -15.70
C TYR A 273 24.58 3.56 -15.06
N ILE A 274 24.66 2.98 -13.86
CA ILE A 274 25.94 2.79 -13.17
C ILE A 274 26.88 1.89 -13.99
N LYS A 275 26.35 0.84 -14.64
CA LYS A 275 27.15 -0.01 -15.53
C LYS A 275 27.72 0.77 -16.71
N GLY A 276 26.89 1.58 -17.38
CA GLY A 276 27.36 2.40 -18.51
C GLY A 276 28.46 3.38 -18.11
N GLU A 277 28.33 4.04 -16.96
CA GLU A 277 29.36 4.95 -16.44
C GLU A 277 30.66 4.23 -16.05
N LEU A 278 30.57 3.06 -15.41
CA LEU A 278 31.75 2.26 -15.07
C LEU A 278 32.46 1.73 -16.31
N ASP A 279 31.71 1.27 -17.31
CA ASP A 279 32.28 0.77 -18.57
C ASP A 279 32.99 1.90 -19.35
N GLU A 280 32.51 3.15 -19.27
CA GLU A 280 33.17 4.31 -19.89
C GLU A 280 34.45 4.70 -19.14
N LEU A 281 34.43 4.71 -17.80
CA LEU A 281 35.64 4.94 -16.98
C LEU A 281 36.71 3.86 -17.24
N GLU A 282 36.31 2.59 -17.31
CA GLU A 282 37.21 1.49 -17.66
C GLU A 282 37.78 1.63 -19.07
N ARG A 283 36.97 2.12 -20.02
CA ARG A 283 37.40 2.40 -21.39
C ARG A 283 38.44 3.54 -21.43
N GLU A 284 38.20 4.65 -20.74
CA GLU A 284 39.16 5.77 -20.63
C GLU A 284 40.50 5.31 -20.02
N ASP A 285 40.44 4.55 -18.92
CA ASP A 285 41.62 3.99 -18.27
C ASP A 285 42.40 3.03 -19.18
N PHE A 286 41.68 2.20 -19.92
CA PHE A 286 42.29 1.31 -20.91
C PHE A 286 43.00 2.07 -22.02
N PHE A 287 42.41 3.15 -22.54
CA PHE A 287 43.04 4.00 -23.55
C PHE A 287 44.30 4.70 -23.00
N ARG A 288 44.25 5.21 -21.77
CA ARG A 288 45.40 5.83 -21.10
C ARG A 288 46.56 4.84 -20.92
N LEU A 289 46.28 3.64 -20.44
CA LEU A 289 47.28 2.58 -20.30
C LEU A 289 47.87 2.15 -21.64
N LYS A 290 47.03 2.01 -22.68
CA LYS A 290 47.48 1.65 -24.04
C LYS A 290 48.43 2.70 -24.63
N LYS A 291 48.15 3.99 -24.41
CA LYS A 291 49.06 5.08 -24.83
C LYS A 291 50.40 4.99 -24.11
N ILE A 292 50.39 4.85 -22.78
CA ILE A 292 51.62 4.74 -21.98
C ILE A 292 52.46 3.51 -22.40
N GLN A 293 51.83 2.36 -22.60
CA GLN A 293 52.50 1.16 -23.10
C GLN A 293 53.05 1.38 -24.52
N GLY A 294 52.30 2.08 -25.38
CA GLY A 294 52.76 2.47 -26.71
C GLY A 294 54.02 3.35 -26.67
N TYR A 295 54.05 4.36 -25.79
CA TYR A 295 55.24 5.21 -25.60
C TYR A 295 56.42 4.41 -25.04
N LYS A 296 56.22 3.61 -24.00
CA LYS A 296 57.28 2.76 -23.42
C LYS A 296 57.84 1.78 -24.44
N LYS A 297 56.98 1.17 -25.28
CA LYS A 297 57.41 0.22 -26.31
C LYS A 297 58.24 0.91 -27.40
N ARG A 298 57.80 2.10 -27.86
CA ARG A 298 58.55 2.91 -28.83
C ARG A 298 59.92 3.34 -28.27
N GLU A 299 59.97 3.71 -27.00
CA GLU A 299 61.21 4.09 -26.35
C GLU A 299 62.17 2.90 -26.21
N ILE A 300 61.67 1.71 -25.85
CA ILE A 300 62.46 0.47 -25.83
C ILE A 300 62.96 0.11 -27.24
N GLU A 301 62.13 0.27 -28.28
CA GLU A 301 62.55 0.05 -29.67
C GLU A 301 63.65 1.03 -30.10
N ARG A 302 63.53 2.31 -29.72
CA ARG A 302 64.55 3.33 -29.97
C ARG A 302 65.87 3.02 -29.27
N GLN A 303 65.82 2.64 -27.98
CA GLN A 303 67.00 2.25 -27.21
C GLN A 303 67.66 0.96 -27.74
N ARG A 304 66.86 0.00 -28.23
CA ARG A 304 67.41 -1.20 -28.90
C ARG A 304 68.04 -0.87 -30.25
N ALA A 305 67.47 0.05 -31.01
CA ALA A 305 68.05 0.50 -32.27
C ALA A 305 69.38 1.22 -32.06
N SER A 306 69.46 2.15 -31.09
CA SER A 306 70.72 2.81 -30.74
C SER A 306 71.76 1.83 -30.20
N ALA A 307 71.37 0.88 -29.33
CA ALA A 307 72.30 -0.13 -28.82
C ALA A 307 72.86 -1.06 -29.92
N LYS A 308 72.06 -1.39 -30.95
CA LYS A 308 72.53 -2.12 -32.12
C LYS A 308 73.52 -1.30 -32.96
N GLN A 309 73.22 -0.02 -33.18
CA GLN A 309 74.14 0.89 -33.88
C GLN A 309 75.49 1.01 -33.16
N PHE A 310 75.48 1.22 -31.84
CA PHE A 310 76.72 1.22 -31.04
C PHE A 310 77.50 -0.10 -31.09
N ALA A 311 76.82 -1.25 -31.17
CA ALA A 311 77.48 -2.55 -31.29
C ALA A 311 78.06 -2.78 -32.70
N GLU A 312 77.37 -2.34 -33.75
CA GLU A 312 77.84 -2.36 -35.12
C GLU A 312 79.07 -1.45 -35.29
N ASP A 313 79.03 -0.23 -34.74
CA ASP A 313 80.16 0.70 -34.75
C ASP A 313 81.38 0.14 -34.00
N GLN A 314 81.20 -0.47 -32.82
CA GLN A 314 82.31 -1.16 -32.12
C GLN A 314 82.86 -2.35 -32.91
N SER A 315 82.02 -3.08 -33.64
CA SER A 315 82.47 -4.20 -34.47
C SER A 315 83.25 -3.71 -35.69
N ALA A 316 82.81 -2.62 -36.32
CA ALA A 316 83.51 -1.96 -37.41
C ALA A 316 84.84 -1.35 -36.93
N GLU A 317 84.87 -0.76 -35.75
CA GLU A 317 86.08 -0.22 -35.12
C GLU A 317 87.09 -1.34 -34.81
N LYS A 318 86.65 -2.48 -34.24
CA LYS A 318 87.51 -3.66 -34.02
C LYS A 318 88.03 -4.29 -35.32
N VAL A 319 87.20 -4.35 -36.36
CA VAL A 319 87.62 -4.83 -37.69
C VAL A 319 88.59 -3.85 -38.35
N SER A 320 88.42 -2.54 -38.14
CA SER A 320 89.34 -1.51 -38.64
C SER A 320 90.70 -1.53 -37.94
N LEU A 321 90.72 -1.78 -36.62
CA LEU A 321 91.93 -1.97 -35.82
C LEU A 321 92.68 -3.26 -36.19
N GLN A 322 91.98 -4.34 -36.58
CA GLN A 322 92.60 -5.56 -37.10
C GLN A 322 93.17 -5.42 -38.52
N LYS A 323 92.71 -4.44 -39.32
CA LYS A 323 93.15 -4.22 -40.71
C LYS A 323 94.21 -3.13 -40.90
N GLY A 324 94.61 -2.39 -39.85
CA GLY A 324 95.75 -1.48 -39.88
C GLY A 324 95.65 -0.34 -40.91
N ILE A 325 94.53 0.40 -40.91
CA ILE A 325 94.38 1.60 -41.76
C ILE A 325 94.00 2.80 -40.89
N SER A 326 94.89 3.80 -40.84
CA SER A 326 94.69 5.09 -40.16
C SER A 326 93.68 5.95 -40.94
N ILE A 327 92.53 6.26 -40.35
CA ILE A 327 91.58 7.27 -40.85
C ILE A 327 91.55 8.45 -39.88
N ASN A 328 92.58 9.28 -39.92
CA ASN A 328 92.53 10.65 -39.39
C ASN A 328 92.06 11.58 -40.52
N ALA A 329 90.75 11.74 -40.72
CA ALA A 329 90.20 12.86 -41.51
C ALA A 329 88.66 13.00 -41.52
N ALA A 330 87.87 11.99 -41.16
CA ALA A 330 86.43 11.97 -41.53
C ALA A 330 85.42 12.20 -40.38
N HIS A 331 85.84 12.51 -39.15
CA HIS A 331 84.93 12.57 -37.99
C HIS A 331 84.41 13.98 -37.64
N ASN A 332 84.87 15.05 -38.30
CA ASN A 332 84.57 16.43 -37.87
C ASN A 332 83.44 17.16 -38.62
N PHE A 333 82.65 16.48 -39.47
CA PHE A 333 81.58 17.14 -40.23
C PHE A 333 80.14 16.72 -39.89
N LEU A 334 79.94 15.74 -39.00
CA LEU A 334 78.61 15.17 -38.74
C LEU A 334 78.03 15.45 -37.34
N SER A 335 78.77 16.09 -36.45
CA SER A 335 78.31 16.43 -35.08
C SER A 335 77.59 17.79 -34.98
N ALA A 336 77.50 18.57 -36.05
CA ALA A 336 76.95 19.93 -36.03
C ALA A 336 75.48 20.07 -36.50
N ALA A 337 74.79 18.97 -36.86
CA ALA A 337 73.48 19.03 -37.54
C ALA A 337 72.25 18.57 -36.71
N MET A 338 72.36 18.38 -35.40
CA MET A 338 71.21 17.98 -34.56
C MET A 338 70.93 18.90 -33.35
N GLN A 339 71.20 20.19 -33.46
CA GLN A 339 70.62 21.20 -32.56
C GLN A 339 69.46 21.91 -33.27
N LYS A 340 68.27 21.31 -33.24
CA LYS A 340 66.99 22.01 -33.35
C LYS A 340 65.94 21.23 -32.58
N ASP A 341 65.96 21.38 -31.25
CA ASP A 341 64.77 21.16 -30.42
C ASP A 341 63.91 22.43 -30.52
N GLU A 342 62.98 22.43 -31.46
CA GLU A 342 61.82 23.31 -31.48
C GLU A 342 60.61 22.46 -31.09
N ASP A 343 60.42 22.30 -29.79
CA ASP A 343 59.11 21.94 -29.21
C ASP A 343 58.90 22.84 -28.00
N ILE A 344 58.46 24.07 -28.29
CA ILE A 344 57.79 24.93 -27.33
C ILE A 344 56.46 24.25 -27.00
N ILE A 345 56.33 23.77 -25.77
CA ILE A 345 55.05 23.32 -25.22
C ILE A 345 54.72 24.26 -24.06
N PHE A 346 53.70 25.09 -24.26
CA PHE A 346 52.81 25.57 -23.21
C PHE A 346 51.37 25.25 -23.61
#